data_AF-A0A2S1LRS5-F1
#
_entry.id   AF-A0A2S1LRS5-F1
#
_cell.length_a   1.000
_cell.length_b   1.000
_cell.length_c   1.000
_cell.angle_alpha   90.00
_cell.angle_beta   90.00
_cell.angle_gamma   90.00
#
_symmetry.space_group_name_H-M   'P 1'
#
loop_
_entity.id
_entity.type
_entity.pdbx_description
1 polymer ?
#
loop_
_entity_poly.entity_id
_entity_poly.type
_entity_poly.pdbx_seq_one_letter_code
_entity_poly.pdbx_strand_id
1 'polypeptide(L)'
;MTIQKQHKLFHLFQKEIIAYFKSKNDQVRILNNQTIIMSGTDKGLIFTCMPDNSCDISYDEFSLSIDILSDFSIEAFISILTNHKLIQQEDFIPHRTELEMILR
;
A
#
# COMPACT_ATOMS: atom_id res chain seq x y z
N MET A 1 -17.12 -3.88 21.03
CA MET A 1 -16.37 -2.65 20.67
C MET A 1 -15.84 -2.77 19.22
N THR A 2 -16.70 -3.08 18.26
CA THR A 2 -16.36 -4.18 17.32
C THR A 2 -16.34 -3.82 15.83
N ILE A 3 -17.05 -2.79 15.36
CA ILE A 3 -17.13 -2.46 13.91
C ILE A 3 -16.46 -1.11 13.59
N GLN A 4 -16.65 -0.09 14.44
CA GLN A 4 -16.04 1.24 14.24
C GLN A 4 -14.51 1.23 14.25
N LYS A 5 -13.88 0.35 15.04
CA LYS A 5 -12.40 0.24 15.09
C LYS A 5 -11.84 -0.40 13.81
N GLN A 6 -12.51 -1.41 13.27
CA GLN A 6 -12.11 -2.07 12.02
C GLN A 6 -12.20 -1.09 10.84
N HIS A 7 -13.30 -0.35 10.73
CA HIS A 7 -13.46 0.69 9.70
C HIS A 7 -12.35 1.76 9.76
N LYS A 8 -11.90 2.11 10.97
CA LYS A 8 -10.82 3.09 11.16
C LYS A 8 -9.46 2.55 10.71
N LEU A 9 -9.17 1.28 10.98
CA LEU A 9 -7.92 0.63 10.59
C LEU A 9 -7.82 0.51 9.07
N PHE A 10 -8.89 0.07 8.41
CA PHE A 10 -8.96 0.02 6.93
C PHE A 10 -8.75 1.38 6.29
N HIS A 11 -9.40 2.41 6.83
CA HIS A 11 -9.29 3.74 6.28
C HIS A 11 -7.87 4.30 6.43
N LEU A 12 -7.19 3.99 7.54
CA LEU A 12 -5.80 4.37 7.75
C LEU A 12 -4.87 3.63 6.77
N PHE A 13 -5.00 2.30 6.69
CA PHE A 13 -4.25 1.44 5.76
C PHE A 13 -4.38 1.95 4.31
N GLN A 14 -5.62 2.16 3.86
CA GLN A 14 -5.90 2.62 2.51
C GLN A 14 -5.28 4.01 2.26
N LYS A 15 -5.39 4.92 3.23
CA LYS A 15 -4.81 6.26 3.13
C LYS A 15 -3.28 6.23 3.02
N GLU A 16 -2.61 5.37 3.80
CA GLU A 16 -1.14 5.23 3.77
C GLU A 16 -0.65 4.65 2.44
N ILE A 17 -1.33 3.63 1.92
CA ILE A 17 -1.02 3.07 0.58
C ILE A 17 -1.19 4.13 -0.50
N ILE A 18 -2.32 4.83 -0.51
CA ILE A 18 -2.58 5.89 -1.49
C ILE A 18 -1.49 6.97 -1.40
N ALA A 19 -1.09 7.38 -0.19
CA ALA A 19 -0.05 8.38 0.01
C ALA A 19 1.31 7.91 -0.51
N TYR A 20 1.69 6.66 -0.21
CA TYR A 20 2.94 6.06 -0.69
C TYR A 20 3.01 6.08 -2.23
N PHE A 21 2.03 5.51 -2.91
CA PHE A 21 2.08 5.39 -4.37
C PHE A 21 1.92 6.74 -5.08
N LYS A 22 1.12 7.67 -4.54
CA LYS A 22 1.10 9.05 -5.05
C LYS A 22 2.44 9.76 -4.93
N SER A 23 3.20 9.50 -3.86
CA SER A 23 4.55 10.08 -3.70
C SER A 23 5.56 9.58 -4.75
N LYS A 24 5.26 8.44 -5.40
CA LYS A 24 6.01 7.88 -6.53
C LYS A 24 5.49 8.28 -7.89
N ASN A 25 4.55 9.23 -7.92
CA ASN A 25 3.91 9.70 -9.14
C ASN A 25 3.09 8.60 -9.85
N ASP A 26 2.72 7.53 -9.13
CA ASP A 26 1.87 6.48 -9.65
C ASP A 26 0.41 6.93 -9.73
N GLN A 27 -0.31 6.44 -10.73
CA GLN A 27 -1.74 6.72 -10.83
C GLN A 27 -2.50 5.82 -9.86
N VAL A 28 -3.26 6.46 -8.98
CA VAL A 28 -4.12 5.77 -8.02
C VAL A 28 -5.58 6.03 -8.36
N ARG A 29 -6.37 4.97 -8.49
CA ARG A 29 -7.82 5.02 -8.67
C ARG A 29 -8.49 4.28 -7.53
N ILE A 30 -9.63 4.80 -7.08
CA ILE A 30 -10.46 4.13 -6.07
C ILE A 30 -11.76 3.76 -6.76
N LEU A 31 -12.10 2.48 -6.77
CA LEU A 31 -13.33 1.96 -7.34
C LEU A 31 -14.01 1.06 -6.32
N ASN A 32 -15.19 1.48 -5.83
CA ASN A 32 -15.89 0.83 -4.72
C ASN A 32 -14.97 0.73 -3.47
N ASN A 33 -14.62 -0.48 -3.05
CA ASN A 33 -13.71 -0.77 -1.93
C ASN A 33 -12.29 -1.16 -2.39
N GLN A 34 -12.02 -1.00 -3.69
CA GLN A 34 -10.74 -1.35 -4.28
C GLN A 34 -9.87 -0.11 -4.47
N THR A 35 -8.60 -0.23 -4.13
CA THR A 35 -7.56 0.72 -4.49
C THR A 35 -6.79 0.11 -5.65
N ILE A 36 -6.77 0.78 -6.79
CA ILE A 36 -6.10 0.33 -8.00
C ILE A 36 -4.91 1.25 -8.22
N ILE A 37 -3.73 0.66 -8.37
CA ILE A 37 -2.47 1.38 -8.46
C ILE A 37 -1.78 0.99 -9.76
N MET A 38 -1.69 1.94 -10.67
CA MET A 38 -0.96 1.78 -11.92
C MET A 38 0.48 2.21 -11.67
N SER A 39 1.26 1.28 -11.12
CA SER A 39 2.71 1.46 -10.93
C SER A 39 3.45 0.65 -11.98
N GLY A 40 3.96 1.34 -13.01
CA GLY A 40 4.81 0.76 -14.07
C GLY A 40 4.25 -0.45 -14.85
N THR A 41 2.97 -0.80 -14.66
CA THR A 41 2.35 -2.01 -15.22
C THR A 41 1.04 -1.68 -15.93
N ASP A 42 0.77 -2.40 -17.01
CA ASP A 42 -0.41 -2.19 -17.86
C ASP A 42 -1.70 -2.65 -17.16
N LYS A 43 -1.58 -3.59 -16.21
CA LYS A 43 -2.70 -4.26 -15.53
C LYS A 43 -3.02 -3.68 -14.15
N GLY A 44 -2.09 -2.96 -13.52
CA GLY A 44 -2.25 -2.34 -12.21
C GLY A 44 -2.31 -3.33 -11.04
N LEU A 45 -1.88 -2.89 -9.86
CA LEU A 45 -2.04 -3.60 -8.59
C LEU A 45 -3.39 -3.24 -7.98
N ILE A 46 -4.17 -4.25 -7.62
CA ILE A 46 -5.50 -4.06 -7.04
C ILE A 46 -5.49 -4.52 -5.60
N PHE A 47 -5.81 -3.61 -4.69
CA PHE A 47 -5.95 -3.86 -3.25
C PHE A 47 -7.43 -3.85 -2.89
N THR A 48 -7.95 -4.95 -2.36
CA THR A 48 -9.35 -5.09 -1.93
C THR A 48 -9.38 -5.33 -0.43
N CYS A 49 -9.82 -4.33 0.34
CA CYS A 49 -9.97 -4.49 1.78
C CYS A 49 -11.25 -5.26 2.10
N MET A 50 -11.13 -6.30 2.92
CA MET A 50 -12.21 -7.22 3.28
C MET A 50 -12.71 -6.94 4.71
N PRO A 51 -13.98 -7.26 5.04
CA PRO A 51 -14.55 -6.96 6.36
C PRO A 51 -13.89 -7.68 7.55
N ASP A 52 -13.13 -8.74 7.29
CA ASP A 52 -12.46 -9.60 8.28
C ASP A 52 -11.07 -9.09 8.70
N ASN A 53 -10.73 -7.87 8.30
CA ASN A 53 -9.40 -7.27 8.46
C ASN A 53 -8.35 -7.80 7.50
N SER A 54 -8.70 -8.51 6.43
CA SER A 54 -7.73 -8.86 5.38
C SER A 54 -7.71 -7.83 4.23
N CYS A 55 -6.62 -7.84 3.46
CA CYS A 55 -6.51 -7.16 2.18
C CYS A 55 -6.04 -8.13 1.11
N ASP A 56 -6.86 -8.29 0.07
CA ASP A 56 -6.49 -9.07 -1.10
C ASP A 56 -5.77 -8.17 -2.10
N ILE A 57 -4.53 -8.53 -2.38
CA ILE A 57 -3.67 -7.94 -3.40
C ILE A 57 -3.77 -8.83 -4.63
N SER A 58 -4.16 -8.27 -5.77
CA SER A 58 -4.21 -8.99 -7.04
C SER A 58 -3.44 -8.26 -8.13
N TYR A 59 -2.74 -9.05 -8.94
CA TYR A 59 -1.98 -8.62 -10.10
C TYR A 59 -1.99 -9.74 -11.15
N ASP A 60 -2.68 -9.53 -12.26
CA ASP A 60 -2.84 -10.55 -13.31
C ASP A 60 -3.37 -11.89 -12.75
N GLU A 61 -2.63 -12.99 -12.88
CA GLU A 61 -2.96 -14.32 -12.35
C GLU A 61 -2.49 -14.52 -10.89
N PHE A 62 -1.81 -13.53 -10.30
CA PHE A 62 -1.32 -13.58 -8.93
C PHE A 62 -2.33 -12.95 -7.96
N SER A 63 -2.55 -13.63 -6.83
CA SER A 63 -3.31 -13.11 -5.70
C SER A 63 -2.60 -13.42 -4.39
N LEU A 64 -2.58 -12.45 -3.47
CA LEU A 64 -2.04 -12.58 -2.12
C LEU A 64 -3.02 -11.95 -1.14
N SER A 65 -3.38 -12.66 -0.07
CA SER A 65 -4.18 -12.11 1.02
C SER A 65 -3.28 -11.84 2.22
N ILE A 66 -3.43 -10.67 2.84
CA ILE A 66 -2.69 -10.29 4.04
C ILE A 66 -3.63 -9.79 5.14
N ASP A 67 -3.31 -10.09 6.40
CA ASP A 67 -4.04 -9.54 7.54
C ASP A 67 -3.58 -8.11 7.84
N ILE A 68 -4.52 -7.17 7.90
CA ILE A 68 -4.34 -5.80 8.39
C ILE A 68 -4.48 -5.82 9.91
N LEU A 69 -3.36 -5.93 10.59
CA LEU A 69 -3.27 -5.91 12.05
C LEU A 69 -3.19 -4.48 12.60
N SER A 70 -3.46 -4.30 13.90
CA SER A 70 -3.45 -2.96 14.52
C SER A 70 -2.07 -2.31 14.59
N ASP A 71 -1.01 -3.11 14.49
CA ASP A 71 0.41 -2.73 14.41
C ASP A 71 0.93 -2.71 12.97
N PHE A 72 0.02 -2.69 12.00
CA PHE A 72 0.36 -2.58 10.58
C PHE A 72 1.29 -1.40 10.31
N SER A 73 2.37 -1.65 9.59
CA SER A 73 3.30 -0.64 9.08
C SER A 73 3.30 -0.68 7.55
N ILE A 74 3.14 0.50 6.93
CA ILE A 74 3.27 0.64 5.48
C ILE A 74 4.63 0.11 4.98
N GLU A 75 5.71 0.26 5.75
CA GLU A 75 7.04 -0.24 5.37
C GLU A 75 7.07 -1.77 5.30
N ALA A 76 6.46 -2.44 6.27
CA ALA A 76 6.33 -3.89 6.27
C ALA A 76 5.50 -4.38 5.08
N PHE A 77 4.45 -3.64 4.73
CA PHE A 77 3.62 -3.91 3.56
C PHE A 77 4.38 -3.76 2.24
N ILE A 78 5.10 -2.65 2.06
CA ILE A 78 5.94 -2.42 0.88
C ILE A 78 7.03 -3.49 0.77
N SER A 79 7.58 -3.95 1.89
CA SER A 79 8.52 -5.09 1.92
C SER A 79 7.88 -6.38 1.41
N ILE A 80 6.64 -6.68 1.82
CA ILE A 80 5.88 -7.83 1.29
C ILE A 80 5.70 -7.69 -0.24
N LEU A 81 5.23 -6.54 -0.72
CA LEU A 81 5.04 -6.32 -2.15
C LEU A 81 6.36 -6.47 -2.95
N THR A 82 7.46 -5.96 -2.40
CA THR A 82 8.79 -6.05 -3.01
C THR A 82 9.30 -7.50 -3.03
N ASN A 83 9.15 -8.24 -1.94
CA ASN A 83 9.54 -9.65 -1.85
C ASN A 83 8.78 -10.54 -2.84
N HIS A 84 7.50 -10.19 -3.10
CA HIS A 84 6.68 -10.84 -4.12
C HIS A 84 6.89 -10.26 -5.53
N LYS A 85 7.83 -9.33 -5.71
CA LYS A 85 8.16 -8.66 -7.00
C LYS A 85 6.96 -7.96 -7.64
N LEU A 86 6.02 -7.50 -6.83
CA LEU A 86 4.83 -6.77 -7.27
C LEU A 86 5.15 -5.29 -7.54
N ILE A 87 6.16 -4.76 -6.84
CA ILE A 87 6.71 -3.42 -7.04
C ILE A 87 8.24 -3.51 -7.08
N GLN A 88 8.90 -2.54 -7.71
CA GLN A 88 10.36 -2.48 -7.75
C GLN A 88 10.92 -1.70 -6.55
N GLN A 89 12.05 -2.17 -6.01
CA GLN A 89 12.68 -1.53 -4.85
C GLN A 89 13.35 -0.19 -5.18
N GLU A 90 13.52 0.15 -6.48
CA GLU A 90 14.08 1.44 -6.92
C GLU A 90 13.24 2.65 -6.44
N ASP A 91 12.00 2.40 -6.02
CA ASP A 91 11.11 3.38 -5.41
C ASP A 91 11.24 3.49 -3.88
N PHE A 92 12.07 2.72 -3.18
CA PHE A 92 12.31 2.95 -1.75
C PHE A 92 13.57 3.80 -1.54
N ILE A 93 13.45 5.11 -1.77
CA ILE A 93 14.30 6.08 -1.07
C ILE A 93 13.63 6.25 0.30
N PRO A 94 14.15 5.64 1.40
CA PRO A 94 13.71 6.07 2.71
C PRO A 94 13.95 7.58 2.75
N HIS A 95 12.96 8.37 3.19
CA HIS A 95 13.19 9.77 3.50
C HIS A 95 14.24 9.85 4.62
N ARG A 96 15.51 9.75 4.24
CA ARG A 96 16.62 10.37 4.94
C ARG A 96 16.40 11.85 4.72
N THR A 97 15.58 12.40 5.60
CA THR A 97 15.68 13.73 6.14
C THR A 97 16.38 14.73 5.23
N GLU A 98 15.61 15.63 4.61
CA GLU A 98 16.09 16.89 4.01
C GLU A 98 16.92 17.78 4.96
N LEU A 99 17.20 17.33 6.20
CA LEU A 99 18.01 18.04 7.18
C LEU A 99 19.54 17.82 7.06
N GLU A 100 20.04 16.87 6.25
CA GLU A 100 21.51 16.72 6.09
C GLU A 100 22.11 17.49 4.89
N MET A 101 21.27 18.13 4.06
CA MET A 101 21.74 18.94 2.92
C MET A 101 21.94 20.44 3.23
N ILE A 102 21.66 20.90 4.44
CA ILE A 102 21.85 22.30 4.87
C ILE A 102 23.18 22.51 5.63
N LEU A 103 24.00 21.45 5.82
CA LEU A 103 25.27 21.54 6.57
C LEU A 103 26.53 21.15 5.78
N ARG A 104 26.61 21.48 4.49
CA ARG A 104 27.90 21.53 3.78
C ARG A 104 28.09 22.85 3.07
#